data_AF-A0A7E4VC65-F1
#
_entry.id   AF-A0A7E4VC65-F1
#
_cell.length_a   1.000
_cell.length_b   1.000
_cell.length_c   1.000
_cell.angle_alpha   90.00
_cell.angle_beta   90.00
_cell.angle_gamma   90.00
#
_symmetry.space_group_name_H-M   'P 1'
#
loop_
_entity.id
_entity.type
_entity.pdbx_description
1 polymer ?
#
loop_
_entity_poly.entity_id
_entity_poly.type
_entity_poly.pdbx_seq_one_letter_code
_entity_poly.pdbx_strand_id
1 'polypeptide(L)'
;MARETEARVSKLNPKMSKTDAAFWFNDYVDDFCRGLLALRVHHGVIGPARFSPEMSEIMKFAKRMRDQGTEVNIGLSEDLWDAPSVEISRLQSDCDAILEEHEEEIETWYYQRLKSGSDPPSLEATLCQSHFSTACSTSALSETPETEHDPNDEL
;
A
#
# COMPACT_ATOMS: atom_id res chain seq x y z
N MET A 1 6.46 0.15 -0.59
CA MET A 1 6.72 0.35 -2.03
C MET A 1 7.97 -0.42 -2.47
N ALA A 2 9.18 0.02 -2.11
CA ALA A 2 10.43 -0.52 -2.65
C ALA A 2 10.55 -2.06 -2.68
N ARG A 3 10.28 -2.75 -1.57
CA ARG A 3 10.37 -4.22 -1.50
C ARG A 3 9.39 -4.95 -2.43
N GLU A 4 8.19 -4.39 -2.61
CA GLU A 4 7.20 -4.98 -3.51
C GLU A 4 7.60 -4.74 -4.99
N THR A 5 8.13 -3.55 -5.30
CA THR A 5 8.74 -3.27 -6.61
C THR A 5 9.82 -4.29 -6.94
N GLU A 6 10.75 -4.52 -6.01
CA GLU A 6 11.82 -5.51 -6.17
C GLU A 6 11.28 -6.92 -6.40
N ALA A 7 10.29 -7.34 -5.59
CA ALA A 7 9.67 -8.64 -5.72
C ALA A 7 8.99 -8.82 -7.09
N ARG A 8 8.35 -7.79 -7.63
CA ARG A 8 7.72 -7.84 -8.97
C ARG A 8 8.76 -7.86 -10.08
N VAL A 9 9.77 -6.99 -10.02
CA VAL A 9 10.86 -6.94 -11.01
C VAL A 9 11.65 -8.25 -11.04
N SER A 10 11.85 -8.90 -9.89
CA SER A 10 12.55 -10.20 -9.81
C SER A 10 11.87 -11.34 -10.59
N LYS A 11 10.57 -11.21 -10.89
CA LYS A 11 9.79 -12.21 -11.64
C LYS A 11 9.79 -11.97 -13.15
N LEU A 12 10.39 -10.86 -13.61
CA LEU A 12 10.40 -10.51 -15.03
C LEU A 12 11.42 -11.32 -15.81
N ASN A 13 11.15 -11.46 -17.11
CA ASN A 13 12.09 -12.07 -18.04
C ASN A 13 13.27 -11.10 -18.31
N PRO A 14 14.52 -11.44 -17.92
CA PRO A 14 15.67 -10.56 -18.14
C PRO A 14 16.01 -10.36 -19.63
N LYS A 15 15.43 -11.17 -20.53
CA LYS A 15 15.62 -11.08 -21.99
C LYS A 15 14.45 -10.39 -22.71
N MET A 16 13.54 -9.75 -21.98
CA MET A 16 12.41 -9.04 -22.60
C MET A 16 12.89 -7.91 -23.52
N SER A 17 12.11 -7.57 -24.54
CA SER A 17 12.49 -6.51 -25.47
C SER A 17 12.45 -5.14 -24.78
N LYS A 18 13.17 -4.15 -25.34
CA LYS A 18 13.16 -2.79 -24.80
C LYS A 18 11.74 -2.20 -24.74
N THR A 19 10.92 -2.48 -25.77
CA THR A 19 9.53 -2.01 -25.83
C THR A 19 8.68 -2.67 -24.75
N ASP A 20 8.82 -3.98 -24.55
CA ASP A 20 8.06 -4.70 -23.51
C ASP A 20 8.46 -4.24 -22.11
N ALA A 21 9.75 -3.97 -21.88
CA ALA A 21 10.24 -3.45 -20.60
C ALA A 21 9.67 -2.05 -20.31
N ALA A 22 9.65 -1.15 -21.30
CA ALA A 22 9.06 0.18 -21.14
C ALA A 22 7.55 0.11 -20.89
N PHE A 23 6.82 -0.73 -21.64
CA PHE A 23 5.39 -0.94 -21.43
C PHE A 23 5.11 -1.47 -20.02
N TRP A 24 5.86 -2.48 -19.58
CA TRP A 24 5.70 -3.04 -18.23
C TRP A 24 5.97 -1.99 -17.14
N PHE A 25 7.00 -1.17 -17.30
CA PHE A 25 7.33 -0.14 -16.32
C PHE A 25 6.19 0.86 -16.17
N ASN A 26 5.66 1.38 -17.28
CA ASN A 26 4.54 2.33 -17.27
C ASN A 26 3.27 1.73 -16.65
N ASP A 27 2.91 0.50 -17.04
CA ASP A 27 1.76 -0.21 -16.47
C ASP A 27 1.95 -0.45 -14.96
N TYR A 28 3.18 -0.79 -14.56
CA TYR A 28 3.51 -1.00 -13.15
C TYR A 28 3.37 0.27 -12.31
N VAL A 29 3.91 1.41 -12.77
CA VAL A 29 3.79 2.68 -12.03
C VAL A 29 2.34 3.15 -11.93
N ASP A 30 1.55 2.98 -12.99
CA ASP A 30 0.13 3.35 -13.02
C ASP A 30 -0.73 2.52 -12.06
N ASP A 31 -0.42 1.23 -11.89
CA ASP A 31 -1.25 0.29 -11.12
C ASP A 31 -0.75 0.01 -9.70
N PHE A 32 0.51 0.34 -9.39
CA PHE A 32 1.12 -0.04 -8.11
C PHE A 32 0.31 0.44 -6.90
N CYS A 33 0.01 1.73 -6.85
CA CYS A 33 -0.68 2.36 -5.73
C CYS A 33 -2.18 2.06 -5.73
N ARG A 34 -2.80 1.79 -6.90
CA ARG A 34 -4.21 1.39 -6.98
C ARG A 34 -4.51 0.11 -6.20
N GLY A 35 -3.54 -0.80 -6.12
CA GLY A 35 -3.66 -2.03 -5.33
C GLY A 35 -3.91 -1.79 -3.84
N LEU A 36 -3.56 -0.61 -3.31
CA LEU A 36 -3.82 -0.24 -1.91
C LEU A 36 -5.30 -0.07 -1.61
N LEU A 37 -6.12 0.27 -2.61
CA LEU A 37 -7.58 0.43 -2.44
C LEU A 37 -8.28 -0.88 -2.06
N ALA A 38 -7.64 -2.03 -2.27
CA ALA A 38 -8.14 -3.33 -1.83
C ALA A 38 -7.88 -3.61 -0.33
N LEU A 39 -7.07 -2.79 0.34
CA LEU A 39 -6.77 -2.93 1.75
C LEU A 39 -7.90 -2.38 2.62
N ARG A 40 -7.97 -2.90 3.84
CA ARG A 40 -8.89 -2.47 4.89
C ARG A 40 -8.09 -2.19 6.16
N VAL A 41 -8.65 -1.33 7.01
CA VAL A 41 -8.08 -1.00 8.32
C VAL A 41 -8.66 -1.92 9.38
N HIS A 42 -7.79 -2.61 10.11
CA HIS A 42 -8.15 -3.45 11.26
C HIS A 42 -7.88 -2.69 12.56
N HIS A 43 -8.95 -2.15 13.14
CA HIS A 43 -8.89 -1.49 14.45
C HIS A 43 -8.40 -2.47 15.53
N GLY A 44 -7.45 -2.02 16.36
CA GLY A 44 -6.82 -2.84 17.40
C GLY A 44 -5.55 -3.59 16.97
N VAL A 45 -5.24 -3.62 15.66
CA VAL A 45 -3.91 -4.01 15.17
C VAL A 45 -3.06 -2.74 15.03
N ILE A 46 -1.81 -2.85 15.44
CA ILE A 46 -0.89 -1.72 15.54
C ILE A 46 0.13 -1.78 14.39
N GLY A 47 0.58 -0.60 13.93
CA GLY A 47 1.56 -0.47 12.86
C GLY A 47 1.06 -0.89 11.46
N PRO A 48 1.97 -1.13 10.50
CA PRO A 48 1.62 -1.46 9.12
C PRO A 48 0.78 -2.74 8.96
N ALA A 49 0.83 -3.65 9.93
CA ALA A 49 0.06 -4.90 9.93
C ALA A 49 -1.47 -4.66 10.04
N ARG A 50 -1.89 -3.45 10.42
CA ARG A 50 -3.31 -3.09 10.50
C ARG A 50 -3.96 -2.92 9.13
N PHE A 51 -3.17 -2.80 8.07
CA PHE A 51 -3.66 -2.78 6.69
C PHE A 51 -3.65 -4.19 6.13
N SER A 52 -4.82 -4.75 5.88
CA SER A 52 -4.96 -6.10 5.34
C SER A 52 -6.12 -6.15 4.34
N PRO A 53 -6.03 -6.98 3.28
CA PRO A 53 -7.16 -7.18 2.37
C PRO A 53 -8.32 -7.96 3.02
N GLU A 54 -8.08 -8.55 4.20
CA GLU A 54 -9.09 -9.34 4.89
C GLU A 54 -10.23 -8.47 5.42
N MET A 55 -11.45 -8.97 5.34
CA MET A 55 -12.61 -8.33 5.94
C MET A 55 -12.67 -8.60 7.45
N SER A 56 -13.06 -7.62 8.26
CA SER A 56 -13.27 -7.85 9.69
C SER A 56 -14.39 -8.87 9.95
N GLU A 57 -14.31 -9.61 11.06
CA GLU A 57 -15.33 -10.60 11.42
C GLU A 57 -16.73 -9.99 11.56
N ILE A 58 -16.81 -8.76 12.07
CA ILE A 58 -18.06 -8.01 12.18
C ILE A 58 -18.64 -7.72 10.80
N MET A 59 -17.83 -7.25 9.85
CA MET A 59 -18.30 -6.96 8.50
C MET A 59 -18.67 -8.25 7.74
N LYS A 60 -17.91 -9.34 7.93
CA LYS A 60 -18.27 -10.67 7.42
C LYS A 60 -19.63 -11.12 7.97
N PHE A 61 -19.88 -10.90 9.27
CA PHE A 61 -21.16 -11.21 9.91
C PHE A 61 -22.30 -10.35 9.35
N ALA A 62 -22.11 -9.04 9.23
CA ALA A 62 -23.09 -8.11 8.68
C ALA A 62 -23.52 -8.53 7.27
N LYS A 63 -22.56 -8.85 6.39
CA LYS A 63 -22.85 -9.36 5.04
C LYS A 63 -23.66 -10.66 5.04
N ARG A 64 -23.30 -11.63 5.89
CA ARG A 64 -24.06 -12.89 6.00
C ARG A 64 -25.50 -12.66 6.45
N MET A 65 -25.71 -11.80 7.45
CA MET A 65 -27.06 -11.48 7.94
C MET A 65 -27.90 -10.77 6.85
N ARG A 66 -27.26 -9.88 6.08
CA ARG A 66 -27.85 -9.23 4.92
C ARG A 66 -28.18 -10.23 3.81
N ASP A 67 -27.32 -11.21 3.54
CA ASP A 67 -27.58 -12.30 2.59
C ASP A 67 -28.82 -13.13 3.01
N GLN A 68 -29.09 -13.22 4.31
CA GLN A 68 -30.25 -13.90 4.88
C GLN A 68 -31.53 -13.05 4.90
N GLY A 69 -31.50 -11.83 4.35
CA GLY A 69 -32.66 -10.93 4.29
C GLY A 69 -32.95 -10.21 5.61
N THR A 70 -32.02 -10.23 6.55
CA THR A 70 -32.11 -9.43 7.78
C THR A 70 -31.49 -8.06 7.52
N GLU A 71 -32.23 -7.00 7.86
CA GLU A 71 -31.69 -5.65 7.84
C GLU A 71 -30.65 -5.49 8.96
N VAL A 72 -29.41 -5.19 8.58
CA VAL A 72 -28.32 -4.91 9.52
C VAL A 72 -27.92 -3.46 9.38
N ASN A 73 -28.18 -2.68 10.43
CA ASN A 73 -27.74 -1.29 10.49
C ASN A 73 -26.34 -1.22 11.12
N ILE A 74 -25.32 -0.95 10.31
CA ILE A 74 -23.95 -0.68 10.76
C ILE A 74 -23.59 0.81 10.72
N GLY A 75 -24.58 1.70 10.55
CA GLY A 75 -24.36 3.14 10.43
C GLY A 75 -23.80 3.59 9.07
N LEU A 76 -23.71 2.69 8.08
CA LEU A 76 -23.23 2.95 6.72
C LEU A 76 -24.17 2.29 5.69
N SER A 77 -24.40 2.95 4.55
CA SER A 77 -25.14 2.35 3.44
C SER A 77 -24.39 1.18 2.83
N GLU A 78 -25.11 0.18 2.32
CA GLU A 78 -24.53 -1.07 1.80
C GLU A 78 -23.51 -0.84 0.68
N ASP A 79 -23.75 0.13 -0.19
CA ASP A 79 -22.83 0.52 -1.27
C ASP A 79 -21.45 0.94 -0.76
N LEU A 80 -21.37 1.39 0.49
CA LEU A 80 -20.13 1.82 1.14
C LEU A 80 -19.42 0.70 1.90
N TRP A 81 -20.00 -0.49 2.02
CA TRP A 81 -19.40 -1.58 2.79
C TRP A 81 -18.10 -2.09 2.15
N ASP A 82 -17.96 -1.92 0.84
CA ASP A 82 -16.76 -2.26 0.05
C ASP A 82 -15.99 -1.04 -0.46
N ALA A 83 -16.43 0.17 -0.10
CA ALA A 83 -15.68 1.37 -0.43
C ALA A 83 -14.38 1.44 0.42
N PRO A 84 -13.28 1.96 -0.15
CA PRO A 84 -12.08 2.22 0.63
C PRO A 84 -12.39 3.27 1.72
N SER A 85 -11.79 3.10 2.90
CA SER A 85 -11.89 4.10 3.95
C SER A 85 -11.08 5.35 3.59
N VAL A 86 -11.39 6.49 4.23
CA VAL A 86 -10.64 7.75 4.07
C VAL A 86 -9.14 7.52 4.27
N GLU A 87 -8.80 6.66 5.22
CA GLU A 87 -7.42 6.35 5.55
C GLU A 87 -6.71 5.55 4.44
N ILE A 88 -7.40 4.59 3.83
CA ILE A 88 -6.88 3.84 2.67
C ILE A 88 -6.74 4.75 1.46
N SER A 89 -7.72 5.63 1.22
CA SER A 89 -7.64 6.63 0.14
C SER A 89 -6.44 7.57 0.35
N ARG A 90 -6.21 8.03 1.58
CA ARG A 90 -5.04 8.85 1.91
C ARG A 90 -3.73 8.07 1.70
N LEU A 91 -3.66 6.82 2.16
CA LEU A 91 -2.50 5.96 1.95
C LEU A 91 -2.20 5.77 0.46
N GLN A 92 -3.22 5.65 -0.38
CA GLN A 92 -3.07 5.55 -1.82
C GLN A 92 -2.55 6.87 -2.42
N SER A 93 -3.08 8.02 -2.01
CA SER A 93 -2.58 9.33 -2.46
C SER A 93 -1.13 9.59 -2.03
N ASP A 94 -0.77 9.20 -0.80
CA ASP A 94 0.60 9.29 -0.30
C ASP A 94 1.54 8.36 -1.11
N CYS A 95 1.05 7.19 -1.52
CA CYS A 95 1.78 6.29 -2.40
C CYS A 95 2.02 6.91 -3.78
N ASP A 96 0.98 7.49 -4.40
CA ASP A 96 1.10 8.16 -5.70
C ASP A 96 2.15 9.27 -5.64
N ALA A 97 2.09 10.13 -4.61
CA ALA A 97 3.05 11.22 -4.45
C ALA A 97 4.50 10.74 -4.33
N ILE A 98 4.74 9.67 -3.56
CA ILE A 98 6.08 9.06 -3.43
C ILE A 98 6.53 8.45 -4.75
N LEU A 99 5.62 7.82 -5.49
CA LEU A 99 5.96 7.18 -6.75
C LEU A 99 6.25 8.20 -7.85
N GLU A 100 5.47 9.29 -7.92
CA GLU A 100 5.71 10.43 -8.79
C GLU A 100 7.04 11.14 -8.46
N GLU A 101 7.34 11.37 -7.17
CA GLU A 101 8.57 12.03 -6.74
C GLU A 101 9.83 11.23 -7.13
N HIS A 102 9.74 9.90 -7.12
CA HIS A 102 10.88 9.01 -7.30
C HIS A 102 10.85 8.20 -8.61
N GLU A 103 10.02 8.59 -9.58
CA GLU A 103 9.83 7.83 -10.82
C GLU A 103 11.16 7.63 -11.56
N GLU A 104 11.98 8.68 -11.67
CA GLU A 104 13.26 8.65 -12.38
C GLU A 104 14.28 7.70 -11.73
N GLU A 105 14.37 7.68 -10.40
CA GLU A 105 15.27 6.76 -9.70
C GLU A 105 14.79 5.31 -9.79
N ILE A 106 13.47 5.09 -9.69
CA ILE A 106 12.88 3.76 -9.83
C ILE A 106 13.09 3.25 -11.26
N GLU A 107 12.91 4.09 -12.29
CA GLU A 107 13.14 3.78 -13.70
C GLU A 107 14.62 3.42 -13.94
N THR A 108 15.52 4.26 -13.43
CA THR A 108 16.96 4.03 -13.54
C THR A 108 17.37 2.71 -12.89
N TRP A 109 16.91 2.46 -11.67
CA TRP A 109 17.15 1.23 -10.94
C TRP A 109 16.59 0.01 -11.68
N TYR A 110 15.36 0.11 -12.19
CA TYR A 110 14.69 -0.93 -12.96
C TYR A 110 15.51 -1.35 -14.19
N TYR A 111 15.95 -0.38 -14.99
CA TYR A 111 16.74 -0.68 -16.19
C TYR A 111 18.15 -1.19 -15.86
N GLN A 112 18.77 -0.72 -14.78
CA GLN A 112 20.05 -1.27 -14.31
C GLN A 112 19.90 -2.74 -13.91
N ARG A 113 18.82 -3.08 -13.19
CA ARG A 113 18.50 -4.44 -12.79
C ARG A 113 18.23 -5.36 -13.98
N LEU A 114 17.52 -4.87 -15.01
CA LEU A 114 17.27 -5.65 -16.23
C LEU A 114 18.51 -5.85 -17.10
N LYS A 115 19.35 -4.82 -17.27
CA LYS A 115 20.48 -4.87 -18.23
C LYS A 115 21.73 -5.54 -17.68
N SER A 116 22.04 -5.33 -16.41
CA SER A 116 23.41 -5.56 -15.93
C SER A 116 23.71 -7.02 -15.58
N GLY A 117 22.71 -7.88 -15.39
CA GLY A 117 22.92 -9.24 -14.87
C GLY A 117 23.52 -9.29 -13.46
N SER A 118 23.84 -8.14 -12.88
CA SER A 118 24.24 -7.91 -11.50
C SER A 118 23.09 -7.30 -10.73
N ASP A 119 22.95 -7.64 -9.45
CA ASP A 119 21.96 -7.02 -8.58
C ASP A 119 22.44 -5.60 -8.21
N PRO A 120 21.75 -4.51 -8.64
CA PRO A 120 22.00 -3.19 -8.07
C PRO A 120 21.72 -3.20 -6.56
N PRO A 121 22.15 -2.17 -5.81
CA PRO A 121 21.68 -1.97 -4.44
C PRO A 121 20.15 -2.09 -4.35
N SER A 122 19.63 -2.44 -3.17
CA SER A 122 18.19 -2.46 -2.98
C SER A 122 17.57 -1.12 -3.39
N LEU A 123 16.37 -1.16 -3.96
CA LEU A 123 15.62 0.03 -4.31
C LEU A 123 15.42 0.90 -3.06
N GLU A 124 15.17 0.29 -1.90
CA GLU A 124 15.11 0.97 -0.61
C GLU A 124 16.40 1.76 -0.35
N ALA A 125 17.57 1.15 -0.51
CA ALA A 125 18.84 1.84 -0.32
C ALA A 125 19.11 2.90 -1.39
N THR A 126 18.64 2.70 -2.62
CA THR A 126 18.81 3.64 -3.74
C THR A 126 18.01 4.91 -3.48
N LEU A 127 16.73 4.78 -3.13
CA LEU A 127 15.85 5.89 -2.81
C LEU A 127 16.32 6.66 -1.56
N CYS A 128 16.82 5.96 -0.55
CA CYS A 128 17.39 6.60 0.64
C CYS A 128 18.69 7.38 0.37
N GLN A 129 19.41 7.08 -0.72
CA GLN A 129 20.69 7.72 -1.05
C GLN A 129 20.52 8.95 -1.95
N SER A 130 19.53 8.97 -2.84
CA SER A 130 19.29 10.12 -3.74
C SER A 130 18.75 11.34 -2.98
N HIS A 131 18.00 11.15 -1.89
CA HIS A 131 17.45 12.23 -1.05
C HIS A 131 18.06 12.22 0.37
N PHE A 132 19.11 13.04 0.57
CA PHE A 132 19.74 13.24 1.87
C PHE A 132 18.82 14.03 2.82
N SER A 133 18.18 13.35 3.79
CA SER A 133 18.39 13.60 5.24
C SER A 133 17.19 13.20 6.12
N THR A 134 17.51 12.44 7.16
CA THR A 134 16.74 12.17 8.39
C THR A 134 15.54 11.22 8.31
N ALA A 135 14.76 11.17 7.22
CA ALA A 135 13.52 10.36 7.18
C ALA A 135 13.74 8.85 6.95
N CYS A 136 14.75 8.44 6.17
CA CYS A 136 14.99 7.01 5.89
C CYS A 136 15.58 6.22 7.07
N SER A 137 16.03 6.87 8.15
CA SER A 137 16.65 6.19 9.30
C SER A 137 15.71 5.85 10.44
N THR A 138 14.41 6.14 10.34
CA THR A 138 13.44 5.69 11.35
C THR A 138 12.62 4.52 10.82
N SER A 139 13.21 3.33 10.95
CA SER A 139 12.47 2.10 11.20
C SER A 139 11.75 2.21 12.56
N ALA A 140 10.76 3.08 12.65
CA ALA A 140 9.76 3.17 13.70
C ALA A 140 8.90 4.38 13.34
N LEU A 141 7.70 4.13 12.83
CA LEU A 141 6.58 4.95 13.24
C LEU A 141 6.62 4.91 14.78
N SER A 142 7.13 5.95 15.44
CA SER A 142 7.03 6.04 16.88
C SER A 142 5.56 6.23 17.18
N GLU A 143 4.90 5.13 17.52
CA GLU A 143 3.52 5.10 17.92
C GLU A 143 3.38 5.85 19.23
N THR A 144 3.01 7.12 19.18
CA THR A 144 2.31 7.72 20.30
C THR A 144 0.87 7.22 20.22
N PRO A 145 0.37 6.49 21.23
CA PRO A 145 -1.03 6.10 21.26
C PRO A 145 -1.86 7.36 21.42
N GLU A 146 -2.53 7.79 20.35
CA GLU A 146 -3.69 8.66 20.46
C GLU A 146 -4.78 7.84 21.14
N THR A 147 -4.83 7.98 22.45
CA THR A 147 -5.95 7.51 23.26
C THR A 147 -7.11 8.46 22.92
N GLU A 148 -7.97 8.05 22.00
CA GLU A 148 -9.30 8.63 21.93
C GLU A 148 -10.02 8.28 23.24
N HIS A 149 -10.09 9.26 24.12
CA HIS A 149 -10.94 9.23 25.30
C HIS A 149 -12.39 9.38 24.82
N ASP A 150 -13.13 8.27 24.82
CA ASP A 150 -14.58 8.27 24.69
C ASP A 150 -15.18 8.91 25.96
N PRO A 151 -15.86 10.07 25.88
CA PRO A 151 -16.40 10.74 27.06
C PRO A 151 -17.67 10.09 27.63
N ASN A 152 -18.12 8.93 27.13
CA ASN A 152 -19.42 8.36 27.50
C ASN A 152 -19.35 7.01 28.24
N ASP A 153 -18.25 6.73 28.93
CA ASP A 153 -18.13 5.54 29.79
C ASP A 153 -18.04 5.91 31.28
N GLU A 154 -18.95 6.75 31.79
CA GLU A 154 -19.33 6.76 33.21
C GLU A 154 -20.83 7.13 33.42
N LEU A 155 -21.55 6.18 34.04
CA LEU A 155 -22.92 6.15 34.58
C LEU A 155 -24.12 5.92 33.65
#